data_AF-A0AA50SH26-F1
#
_entry.id   AF-A0AA50SH26-F1
#
_cell.length_a   1.000
_cell.length_b   1.000
_cell.length_c   1.000
_cell.angle_alpha   90.00
_cell.angle_beta   90.00
_cell.angle_gamma   90.00
#
_symmetry.space_group_name_H-M   'P 1'
#
loop_
_entity.id
_entity.type
_entity.pdbx_description
1 polymer ?
#
loop_
_entity_poly.entity_id
_entity_poly.type
_entity_poly.pdbx_seq_one_letter_code
_entity_poly.pdbx_strand_id
1 'polypeptide(L)' 'IMRLPAYELRRRLYIIFRGEEGLDYGGVSREWFFLLSHEVLNPMYCLFEYANKNNYSLQINPASYVNPDHLLYFKFIGR' A
#
# COMPACT_ATOMS: atom_id res chain seq x y z
N ILE A 1 -5.28 -6.37 -7.68
CA ILE A 1 -5.36 -6.79 -6.26
C ILE A 1 -6.81 -6.74 -5.75
N MET A 2 -7.48 -5.58 -5.77
CA MET A 2 -8.84 -5.46 -5.19
C MET A 2 -9.94 -6.25 -5.90
N ARG A 3 -9.76 -6.58 -7.18
CA ARG A 3 -10.68 -7.44 -7.95
C ARG A 3 -10.47 -8.95 -7.71
N LEU A 4 -9.36 -9.33 -7.08
CA LEU A 4 -9.06 -10.72 -6.78
C LEU A 4 -9.67 -11.11 -5.43
N PRO A 5 -10.17 -12.34 -5.27
CA PRO A 5 -10.56 -12.84 -3.96
C PRO A 5 -9.32 -13.05 -3.08
N ALA A 6 -9.46 -12.84 -1.77
CA ALA A 6 -8.32 -12.82 -0.84
C ALA A 6 -7.51 -14.14 -0.81
N TYR A 7 -8.15 -15.29 -1.04
CA TYR A 7 -7.45 -16.57 -1.07
C TYR A 7 -6.50 -16.70 -2.29
N GLU A 8 -6.75 -16.01 -3.39
CA GLU A 8 -5.86 -16.03 -4.57
C GLU A 8 -4.56 -15.26 -4.32
N LEU A 9 -4.59 -14.25 -3.46
CA LEU A 9 -3.39 -13.49 -3.08
C LEU A 9 -2.39 -14.31 -2.26
N ARG A 10 -2.79 -15.49 -1.75
CA ARG A 10 -1.91 -16.44 -1.05
C ARG A 10 -1.03 -17.27 -1.99
N ARG A 11 -1.31 -17.24 -3.29
CA ARG A 11 -0.45 -17.88 -4.31
C ARG A 11 0.86 -17.09 -4.43
N ARG A 12 1.87 -17.69 -5.06
CA ARG A 12 3.14 -17.01 -5.31
C ARG A 12 2.89 -15.75 -6.15
N LEU A 13 3.21 -14.59 -5.59
CA LEU A 13 3.10 -13.30 -6.26
C LEU A 13 4.29 -13.11 -7.20
N TYR A 14 3.99 -12.75 -8.44
CA TYR A 14 4.97 -12.35 -9.43
C TYR A 14 4.71 -10.89 -9.80
N ILE A 15 5.66 -10.03 -9.49
CA ILE A 15 5.61 -8.62 -9.87
C ILE A 15 6.47 -8.44 -11.12
N ILE A 16 5.93 -7.67 -12.09
CA ILE A 16 6.63 -7.30 -13.32
C ILE A 16 6.49 -5.78 -13.44
N PHE A 17 7.61 -5.06 -13.33
CA PHE A 17 7.64 -3.63 -13.63
C PHE A 17 7.60 -3.44 -15.15
N ARG A 18 6.70 -2.57 -15.61
CA ARG A 18 6.47 -2.37 -17.03
C ARG A 18 7.69 -1.69 -17.65
N GLY A 19 8.34 -2.37 -18.59
CA GLY A 19 9.52 -1.85 -19.30
C GLY A 19 10.86 -2.24 -18.66
N GLU A 20 10.85 -3.05 -17.61
CA GLU A 20 12.06 -3.55 -16.96
C GLU A 20 12.16 -5.08 -17.09
N GLU A 21 13.36 -5.58 -17.42
CA GLU A 21 13.64 -7.02 -17.40
C GLU A 21 13.97 -7.46 -15.97
N GLY A 22 12.95 -7.95 -15.27
CA GLY A 22 13.11 -8.54 -13.94
C GLY A 22 13.80 -9.90 -14.00
N LEU A 23 15.14 -9.92 -13.95
CA LEU A 23 15.93 -11.15 -13.90
C LEU A 23 15.79 -11.90 -12.57
N ASP A 24 15.63 -11.18 -11.46
CA ASP A 24 15.36 -11.72 -10.12
C ASP A 24 13.95 -11.36 -9.63
N TYR A 25 13.03 -12.33 -9.73
CA TYR A 25 11.66 -12.19 -9.24
C TYR A 25 11.54 -11.93 -7.73
N GLY A 26 12.54 -12.35 -6.95
CA GLY A 26 12.60 -12.14 -5.50
C GLY A 26 12.91 -10.69 -5.14
N GLY A 27 13.96 -10.11 -5.74
CA GLY A 27 14.32 -8.71 -5.60
C GLY A 27 13.18 -7.77 -6.00
N VAL A 28 12.60 -8.00 -7.18
CA VAL A 28 11.49 -7.20 -7.73
C VAL A 28 10.27 -7.18 -6.80
N SER A 29 9.93 -8.31 -6.20
CA SER A 29 8.80 -8.37 -5.24
C SER A 29 9.09 -7.58 -3.97
N ARG A 30 10.32 -7.64 -3.43
CA ARG A 30 10.71 -6.88 -2.23
C ARG A 30 10.68 -5.38 -2.48
N GLU A 31 11.20 -4.95 -3.62
CA GLU A 31 11.17 -3.55 -4.06
C GLU A 31 9.73 -3.05 -4.19
N TRP A 32 8.85 -3.82 -4.83
CA TRP A 32 7.45 -3.45 -4.95
C TRP A 32 6.76 -3.23 -3.60
N PHE A 33 6.96 -4.13 -2.63
CA PHE A 33 6.42 -3.95 -1.28
C PHE A 33 7.01 -2.73 -0.56
N PHE A 34 8.31 -2.46 -0.76
CA PHE A 34 8.98 -1.29 -0.19
C PHE A 34 8.44 0.02 -0.77
N LEU A 35 8.28 0.11 -2.09
CA LEU A 35 7.71 1.29 -2.76
C LEU A 35 6.25 1.49 -2.34
N LEU A 36 5.47 0.41 -2.31
CA LEU A 36 4.07 0.48 -1.90
C LEU A 36 3.91 0.95 -0.45
N SER A 37 4.76 0.49 0.48
CA SER A 37 4.66 0.88 1.89
C SER A 37 4.91 2.37 2.13
N HIS A 38 5.67 3.03 1.25
CA HIS A 38 5.86 4.48 1.28
C HIS A 38 4.70 5.20 0.59
N GLU A 39 4.23 4.68 -0.55
CA GLU A 39 3.17 5.33 -1.33
C GLU A 39 1.83 5.36 -0.57
N VAL A 40 1.52 4.35 0.24
CA VAL A 40 0.29 4.34 1.06
C VAL A 40 0.30 5.44 2.15
N LEU A 41 1.47 6.01 2.46
CA LEU A 41 1.64 7.11 3.41
C LEU A 41 1.61 8.48 2.72
N ASN A 42 1.43 8.54 1.40
CA ASN A 42 1.35 9.78 0.65
C ASN A 42 0.17 10.64 1.19
N PRO A 43 0.44 11.87 1.68
CA PRO A 43 -0.59 12.74 2.25
C PRO A 43 -1.74 13.06 1.28
N MET A 44 -1.51 12.94 -0.03
CA MET A 44 -2.53 13.20 -1.05
C MET A 44 -3.72 12.23 -0.98
N TYR A 45 -3.55 11.03 -0.42
CA TYR A 45 -4.66 10.08 -0.25
C TYR A 45 -5.47 10.35 1.02
N CYS A 46 -5.00 11.24 1.91
CA CYS A 46 -5.62 11.60 3.19
C CYS A 46 -5.86 10.41 4.16
N LEU A 47 -5.06 9.34 4.07
CA LEU A 47 -5.31 8.10 4.82
C LEU A 47 -4.71 8.10 6.25
N PHE A 48 -3.50 8.62 6.40
CA PHE A 48 -2.76 8.60 7.66
C PHE A 48 -2.26 10.00 8.04
N GLU A 49 -2.02 10.20 9.32
CA GLU A 49 -1.37 11.38 9.87
C GLU A 49 -0.39 10.99 10.97
N TYR A 50 0.54 11.87 11.30
CA TYR A 50 1.41 11.69 12.47
C TYR A 50 0.65 12.02 13.74
N ALA A 51 0.67 11.12 14.72
CA ALA A 51 -0.10 11.28 15.95
C ALA A 51 0.38 12.48 16.80
N ASN A 52 1.66 12.85 16.71
CA ASN A 52 2.23 13.99 17.44
C ASN A 52 3.47 14.56 16.73
N LYS A 53 3.81 15.83 17.00
CA LYS A 53 5.03 16.46 16.48
C LYS A 53 6.34 15.83 16.97
N ASN A 54 6.30 15.11 18.10
CA ASN A 54 7.49 14.55 18.75
C ASN A 54 7.60 13.02 18.66
N ASN A 55 6.51 12.34 18.29
CA ASN A 55 6.49 10.88 18.10
C ASN A 55 6.15 10.59 16.65
N TYR A 56 7.08 9.97 15.93
CA TYR A 56 6.93 9.46 14.56
C TYR A 56 5.99 8.24 14.49
N SER A 57 4.93 8.22 15.30
CA SER A 57 3.88 7.21 15.24
C SER A 57 2.82 7.64 14.23
N LEU A 58 2.57 6.79 13.24
CA LEU A 58 1.48 6.96 12.28
C LEU A 58 0.15 6.48 12.88
N GLN A 59 -0.90 7.23 12.62
CA GLN A 59 -2.29 6.85 12.94
C GLN A 59 -3.20 7.06 11.74
N ILE A 60 -4.34 6.39 11.72
CA ILE A 60 -5.39 6.65 10.73
C ILE A 60 -5.86 8.10 10.91
N ASN A 61 -5.93 8.84 9.80
CA ASN A 61 -6.46 10.20 9.80
C ASN A 61 -7.98 10.16 10.10
N PRO A 62 -8.46 10.77 11.20
CA PRO A 62 -9.89 10.85 11.50
C PRO A 62 -10.70 11.57 10.41
N ALA A 63 -10.04 12.46 9.65
CA ALA A 63 -10.61 13.16 8.50
C ALA A 63 -10.44 12.41 7.16
N SER A 64 -10.06 11.13 7.17
CA SER A 64 -9.88 10.33 5.94
C SER A 64 -11.14 10.24 5.07
N TYR A 65 -12.32 10.45 5.63
CA TYR A 65 -13.60 10.52 4.90
C TYR A 65 -13.65 11.60 3.81
N VAL A 66 -12.74 12.58 3.82
CA VAL A 66 -12.58 13.55 2.73
C VAL A 66 -12.24 12.84 1.41
N ASN A 67 -11.55 11.71 1.48
CA ASN A 67 -11.42 10.80 0.35
C ASN A 67 -12.63 9.85 0.34
N PRO A 68 -13.52 9.93 -0.68
CA PRO A 68 -14.73 9.10 -0.74
C PRO A 68 -14.42 7.60 -0.81
N ASP A 69 -13.24 7.22 -1.27
CA ASP A 69 -12.80 5.83 -1.42
C ASP A 69 -11.95 5.33 -0.24
N HIS A 70 -11.80 6.11 0.84
CA HIS A 70 -10.86 5.79 1.94
C HIS A 70 -11.03 4.39 2.52
N LEU A 71 -12.27 3.88 2.63
CA LEU A 71 -12.53 2.51 3.10
C LEU A 71 -12.00 1.44 2.15
N LEU A 72 -12.05 1.69 0.83
CA LEU A 72 -11.49 0.79 -0.17
C LEU A 72 -9.96 0.79 -0.09
N TYR A 73 -9.34 1.96 0.14
CA TYR A 73 -7.91 2.06 0.37
C TYR A 73 -7.47 1.32 1.64
N PHE A 74 -8.14 1.51 2.78
CA PHE A 74 -7.81 0.75 4.00
C PHE A 74 -7.98 -0.76 3.82
N LYS A 75 -9.04 -1.19 3.11
CA LYS A 75 -9.24 -2.60 2.77
C LYS A 75 -8.14 -3.14 1.86
N PHE A 76 -7.61 -2.32 0.95
CA PHE A 76 -6.47 -2.68 0.10
C PHE A 76 -5.20 -2.81 0.92
N ILE A 77 -4.92 -1.86 1.81
CA ILE A 77 -3.72 -1.85 2.66
C ILE A 77 -3.72 -3.03 3.64
N GLY A 78 -4.89 -3.42 4.16
CA GLY A 78 -5.03 -4.55 5.09
C GLY A 78 -5.05 -5.94 4.45
N ARG A 79 -4.98 -6.04 3.11
CA ARG A 79 -4.95 -7.33 2.39
C ARG A 79 -3.55 -7.86 2.22
#